data_AF-A0A5J4Q1I6-F1
#
_entry.id   AF-A0A5J4Q1I6-F1
#
_cell.length_a   1.000
_cell.length_b   1.000
_cell.length_c   1.000
_cell.angle_alpha   90.00
_cell.angle_beta   90.00
_cell.angle_gamma   90.00
#
_symmetry.space_group_name_H-M   'P 1'
#
loop_
_entity.id
_entity.type
_entity.pdbx_description
1 polymer ?
#
loop_
_entity_poly.entity_id
_entity_poly.type
_entity_poly.pdbx_seq_one_letter_code
_entity_poly.pdbx_strand_id
1 'polypeptide(L)'
;SFMNATMDTLLVAQTFCTLAEEQGLGICYLGTTTYNPQMIIDLLRLPKLVFPITTISTGYPDESPKQTDRLPSQAIIHEEYYHDYTPADIDRHYAYKESLPENKRFTEENHKETLAQVFTDIRYTRKDNEAISANLLKTLAQQGFLSEL
;
A
#
# COMPACT_ATOMS: atom_id res chain seq x y z
N SER A 1 16.93 -11.55 -9.52
CA SER A 1 15.46 -11.59 -9.54
C SER A 1 14.94 -10.37 -8.78
N PHE A 2 14.14 -9.50 -9.41
CA PHE A 2 13.56 -8.32 -8.75
C PHE A 2 12.63 -8.73 -7.59
N MET A 3 11.71 -9.66 -7.83
CA MET A 3 10.74 -10.08 -6.82
C MET A 3 11.39 -10.67 -5.57
N ASN A 4 12.48 -11.43 -5.71
CA ASN A 4 13.22 -11.96 -4.55
C ASN A 4 13.78 -10.83 -3.68
N ALA A 5 14.41 -9.83 -4.31
CA ALA A 5 14.97 -8.67 -3.61
C ALA A 5 13.85 -7.81 -2.97
N THR A 6 12.71 -7.68 -3.65
CA THR A 6 11.53 -6.98 -3.11
C THR A 6 11.01 -7.64 -1.84
N MET A 7 10.89 -8.98 -1.83
CA MET A 7 10.44 -9.72 -0.65
C MET A 7 11.41 -9.55 0.53
N ASP A 8 12.72 -9.73 0.31
CA ASP A 8 13.73 -9.52 1.35
C ASP A 8 13.67 -8.10 1.93
N THR A 9 13.53 -7.10 1.05
CA THR A 9 13.45 -5.69 1.46
C THR A 9 12.21 -5.42 2.32
N LEU A 10 11.05 -5.96 1.94
CA LEU A 10 9.80 -5.77 2.69
C LEU A 10 9.81 -6.51 4.03
N LEU A 11 10.42 -7.70 4.11
CA LEU A 11 10.60 -8.42 5.36
C LEU A 11 11.47 -7.62 6.34
N VAL A 12 12.57 -7.04 5.87
CA VAL A 12 13.42 -6.14 6.67
C VAL A 12 12.65 -4.89 7.08
N ALA A 13 11.96 -4.24 6.15
CA ALA A 13 11.19 -3.02 6.40
C ALA A 13 10.15 -3.24 7.51
N GLN A 14 9.36 -4.30 7.42
CA GLN A 14 8.33 -4.60 8.42
C GLN A 14 8.95 -5.01 9.76
N THR A 15 10.05 -5.79 9.76
CA THR A 15 10.77 -6.14 10.99
C THR A 15 11.30 -4.88 11.69
N PHE A 16 11.87 -3.95 10.93
CA PHE A 16 12.31 -2.66 11.44
C PHE A 16 11.14 -1.87 12.04
N CYS A 17 10.00 -1.76 11.35
CA CYS A 17 8.83 -1.06 11.86
C CYS A 17 8.36 -1.65 13.19
N THR A 18 8.23 -2.98 13.28
CA THR A 18 7.85 -3.66 14.52
C THR A 18 8.82 -3.35 15.67
N LEU A 19 10.13 -3.40 15.40
CA LEU A 19 11.14 -3.08 16.42
C LEU A 19 11.14 -1.60 16.79
N ALA A 20 10.90 -0.69 15.86
CA ALA A 20 10.81 0.74 16.11
C ALA A 20 9.62 1.06 17.03
N GLU A 21 8.44 0.50 16.74
CA GLU A 21 7.24 0.62 17.57
C GLU A 21 7.45 0.03 18.98
N GLU A 22 8.11 -1.12 19.08
CA GLU A 22 8.50 -1.73 20.37
C GLU A 22 9.44 -0.82 21.19
N GLN A 23 10.28 -0.01 20.53
CA GLN A 23 11.12 1.01 21.18
C GLN A 23 10.40 2.34 21.42
N GLY A 24 9.09 2.42 21.20
CA GLY A 24 8.28 3.61 21.43
C GLY A 24 8.34 4.67 20.33
N LEU A 25 8.85 4.33 19.14
CA LEU A 25 8.81 5.20 17.96
C LEU A 25 7.50 5.02 17.19
N GLY A 26 7.07 6.05 16.47
CA GLY A 26 6.05 5.97 15.44
C GLY A 26 6.68 5.73 14.06
N ILE A 27 5.92 5.07 13.18
CA ILE A 27 6.32 4.82 11.78
C ILE A 27 5.21 5.18 10.80
N CYS A 28 5.57 5.48 9.56
CA CYS A 28 4.61 5.58 8.46
C CYS A 28 5.23 5.08 7.15
N TYR A 29 4.54 4.14 6.49
CA TYR A 29 4.89 3.70 5.14
C TYR A 29 4.48 4.74 4.11
N LEU A 30 5.42 5.11 3.24
CA LEU A 30 5.15 5.99 2.10
C LEU A 30 5.01 5.15 0.83
N GLY A 31 3.78 4.80 0.48
CA GLY A 31 3.48 4.06 -0.76
C GLY A 31 3.86 4.81 -2.05
N THR A 32 4.09 6.13 -1.96
CA THR A 32 4.53 6.97 -3.08
C THR A 32 5.92 6.62 -3.60
N THR A 33 6.70 5.80 -2.89
CA THR A 33 8.01 5.30 -3.35
C THR A 33 7.92 4.64 -4.72
N THR A 34 6.91 3.80 -4.95
CA THR A 34 6.73 3.11 -6.24
C THR A 34 6.00 3.95 -7.28
N TYR A 35 5.43 5.10 -6.89
CA TYR A 35 4.78 6.03 -7.81
C TYR A 35 5.86 6.86 -8.54
N ASN A 36 6.89 7.27 -7.80
CA ASN A 36 7.99 8.11 -8.29
C ASN A 36 9.39 7.47 -8.08
N PRO A 37 9.62 6.21 -8.48
CA PRO A 37 10.86 5.51 -8.18
C PRO A 37 12.08 6.17 -8.83
N GLN A 38 11.94 6.72 -10.05
CA GLN A 38 13.02 7.40 -10.75
C GLN A 38 13.54 8.62 -9.99
N MET A 39 12.65 9.42 -9.39
CA MET A 39 13.07 10.60 -8.61
C MET A 39 13.89 10.20 -7.39
N ILE A 40 13.53 9.10 -6.74
CA ILE A 40 14.28 8.56 -5.59
C ILE A 40 15.61 7.99 -6.06
N ILE A 41 15.64 7.28 -7.19
CA ILE A 41 16.86 6.77 -7.82
C ILE A 41 17.83 7.91 -8.11
N ASP A 42 17.36 9.00 -8.72
CA ASP A 42 18.19 10.14 -9.09
C ASP A 42 18.72 10.86 -7.85
N LEU A 43 17.83 11.11 -6.88
CA LEU A 43 18.17 11.82 -5.64
C LEU A 43 19.20 11.05 -4.80
N LEU A 44 18.98 9.75 -4.60
CA LEU A 44 19.84 8.89 -3.79
C LEU A 44 20.98 8.26 -4.60
N ARG A 45 21.06 8.56 -5.90
CA ARG A 45 22.05 8.04 -6.86
C ARG A 45 22.13 6.51 -6.83
N LEU A 46 20.96 5.85 -6.87
CA LEU A 46 20.87 4.40 -6.80
C LEU A 46 21.46 3.77 -8.08
N PRO A 47 22.51 2.93 -7.99
CA PRO A 47 23.15 2.36 -9.16
C PRO A 47 22.25 1.30 -9.83
N LYS A 48 22.69 0.79 -10.98
CA LYS A 48 22.05 -0.37 -11.63
C LYS A 48 21.85 -1.51 -10.63
N LEU A 49 20.74 -2.23 -10.79
CA LEU A 49 20.30 -3.31 -9.91
C LEU A 49 19.98 -2.89 -8.46
N VAL A 50 19.72 -1.60 -8.22
CA VAL A 50 19.17 -1.09 -6.96
C VAL A 50 17.87 -0.36 -7.24
N PHE A 51 16.77 -0.75 -6.59
CA PHE A 51 15.45 -0.17 -6.82
C PHE A 51 14.78 0.16 -5.48
N PRO A 52 14.17 1.35 -5.32
CA PRO A 52 13.50 1.73 -4.08
C PRO A 52 12.14 1.03 -3.96
N ILE A 53 11.95 0.22 -2.93
CA ILE A 53 10.71 -0.57 -2.73
C ILE A 53 9.69 0.16 -1.86
N THR A 54 10.15 0.74 -0.74
CA THR A 54 9.32 1.52 0.17
C THR A 54 10.18 2.53 0.92
N THR A 55 9.54 3.49 1.56
CA THR A 55 10.18 4.47 2.44
C THR A 55 9.38 4.53 3.74
N ILE A 56 10.10 4.60 4.86
CA ILE A 56 9.50 4.67 6.19
C ILE A 56 9.95 5.98 6.81
N SER A 57 9.00 6.84 7.19
CA SER A 57 9.30 7.90 8.15
C SER A 57 9.24 7.31 9.56
N THR A 58 10.15 7.73 10.44
CA THR A 58 10.19 7.28 11.82
C THR A 58 10.57 8.43 12.74
N GLY A 59 10.04 8.44 13.96
CA GLY A 59 10.32 9.46 14.95
C GLY A 59 9.57 9.20 16.26
N TYR A 60 9.79 10.06 17.25
CA TYR A 60 9.00 10.01 18.47
C TYR A 60 7.57 10.51 18.20
N PRO A 61 6.53 9.76 18.61
CA PRO A 61 5.14 10.18 18.39
C PRO A 61 4.83 11.50 19.10
N ASP A 62 4.21 12.44 18.38
CA ASP A 62 3.59 13.66 18.92
C ASP A 62 2.05 13.61 18.82
N GLU A 63 1.52 12.42 18.55
CA GLU A 63 0.09 12.16 18.45
C GLU A 63 -0.26 10.76 18.97
N SER A 64 -1.53 10.55 19.29
CA SER A 64 -2.08 9.25 19.71
C SER A 64 -3.38 8.98 18.95
N PRO A 65 -3.28 8.66 17.63
CA PRO A 65 -4.45 8.47 16.79
C PRO A 65 -5.25 7.24 17.23
N LYS A 66 -6.54 7.22 16.89
CA LYS A 66 -7.36 6.01 17.06
C LYS A 66 -6.88 4.94 16.09
N GLN A 67 -6.89 3.69 16.54
CA GLN A 67 -6.57 2.55 15.71
C GLN A 67 -7.62 2.39 14.60
N THR A 68 -7.17 2.21 13.35
CA THR A 68 -8.05 1.94 12.21
C THR A 68 -8.56 0.50 12.23
N ASP A 69 -9.73 0.28 11.63
CA ASP A 69 -10.33 -1.04 11.57
C ASP A 69 -9.58 -2.02 10.64
N ARG A 70 -9.91 -3.30 10.77
CA ARG A 70 -9.50 -4.38 9.85
C ARG A 70 -10.73 -5.19 9.47
N LEU A 71 -10.68 -5.80 8.29
CA LEU A 71 -11.70 -6.77 7.89
C LEU A 71 -11.69 -7.97 8.85
N PRO A 72 -12.84 -8.64 9.03
CA PRO A 72 -12.88 -9.86 9.83
C PRO A 72 -11.98 -10.93 9.22
N SER A 73 -11.40 -11.80 10.05
CA SER A 73 -10.42 -12.81 9.60
C SER A 73 -10.94 -13.73 8.48
N GLN A 74 -12.23 -14.07 8.52
CA GLN A 74 -12.92 -14.86 7.48
C GLN A 74 -12.97 -14.19 6.09
N ALA A 75 -12.68 -12.89 6.00
CA ALA A 75 -12.56 -12.15 4.75
C ALA A 75 -11.12 -12.09 4.21
N ILE A 76 -10.19 -12.81 4.86
CA ILE A 76 -8.75 -12.79 4.55
C ILE A 76 -8.20 -14.23 4.52
N ILE A 77 -8.57 -15.04 5.50
CA ILE A 77 -8.13 -16.43 5.64
C ILE A 77 -9.03 -17.31 4.78
N HIS A 78 -8.40 -18.13 3.94
CA HIS A 78 -9.07 -19.15 3.15
C HIS A 78 -8.52 -20.52 3.55
N GLU A 79 -9.40 -21.48 3.79
CA GLU A 79 -9.02 -22.85 4.15
C GLU A 79 -8.78 -23.66 2.87
N GLU A 80 -7.59 -24.25 2.73
CA GLU A 80 -7.13 -25.10 1.61
C GLU A 80 -7.06 -24.42 0.22
N TYR A 81 -8.14 -23.79 -0.22
CA TYR A 81 -8.28 -23.17 -1.54
C TYR A 81 -8.85 -21.76 -1.40
N TYR A 82 -8.60 -20.91 -2.40
CA TYR A 82 -9.25 -19.62 -2.48
C TYR A 82 -10.77 -19.80 -2.60
N HIS A 83 -11.51 -19.17 -1.69
CA HIS A 83 -12.96 -19.14 -1.68
C HIS A 83 -13.41 -17.79 -2.20
N ASP A 84 -14.01 -17.78 -3.39
CA ASP A 84 -14.45 -16.53 -4.02
C ASP A 84 -15.67 -15.94 -3.29
N TYR A 85 -15.74 -14.62 -3.27
CA TYR A 85 -16.73 -13.90 -2.46
C TYR A 85 -18.02 -13.68 -3.25
N THR A 86 -19.15 -14.07 -2.67
CA THR A 86 -20.45 -13.64 -3.19
C THR A 86 -20.71 -12.17 -2.81
N PRO A 87 -21.62 -11.46 -3.50
CA PRO A 87 -22.02 -10.11 -3.08
C PRO A 87 -22.46 -10.04 -1.61
N ALA A 88 -23.18 -11.06 -1.12
CA ALA A 88 -23.61 -11.14 0.27
C ALA A 88 -22.43 -11.29 1.26
N ASP A 89 -21.35 -11.97 0.85
CA ASP A 89 -20.13 -12.04 1.65
C ASP A 89 -19.46 -10.67 1.76
N ILE A 90 -19.36 -9.95 0.64
CA ILE A 90 -18.80 -8.60 0.61
C ILE A 90 -19.61 -7.66 1.52
N ASP A 91 -20.94 -7.63 1.38
CA ASP A 91 -21.82 -6.81 2.23
C ASP A 91 -21.58 -7.13 3.72
N ARG A 92 -21.55 -8.42 4.07
CA ARG A 92 -21.31 -8.88 5.43
C ARG A 92 -19.92 -8.48 5.96
N HIS A 93 -18.88 -8.59 5.14
CA HIS A 93 -17.51 -8.32 5.56
C HIS A 93 -17.21 -6.82 5.69
N TYR A 94 -17.82 -5.99 4.85
CA TYR A 94 -17.62 -4.54 4.85
C TYR A 94 -18.60 -3.77 5.74
N ALA A 95 -19.71 -4.38 6.17
CA ALA A 95 -20.73 -3.72 7.01
C ALA A 95 -20.16 -2.96 8.21
N TYR A 96 -19.19 -3.55 8.94
CA TYR A 96 -18.57 -2.86 10.08
C TYR A 96 -17.76 -1.64 9.62
N LYS A 97 -16.87 -1.81 8.63
CA LYS A 97 -16.04 -0.72 8.07
C LYS A 97 -16.90 0.44 7.59
N GLU A 98 -17.96 0.15 6.84
CA GLU A 98 -18.86 1.16 6.28
C GLU A 98 -19.78 1.80 7.34
N SER A 99 -19.97 1.16 8.49
CA SER A 99 -20.71 1.74 9.61
C SER A 99 -19.94 2.85 10.34
N LEU A 100 -18.60 2.86 10.24
CA LEU A 100 -17.71 3.74 10.99
C LEU A 100 -17.88 5.23 10.59
N PRO A 101 -17.96 6.15 11.57
CA PRO A 101 -18.13 7.57 11.29
C PRO A 101 -17.07 8.16 10.35
N GLU A 102 -15.81 7.75 10.48
CA GLU A 102 -14.70 8.19 9.65
C GLU A 102 -14.87 7.81 8.17
N ASN A 103 -15.39 6.62 7.87
CA ASN A 103 -15.59 6.16 6.49
C ASN A 103 -16.83 6.80 5.85
N LYS A 104 -17.89 7.02 6.64
CA LYS A 104 -19.06 7.80 6.20
C LYS A 104 -18.65 9.23 5.86
N ARG A 105 -17.92 9.88 6.78
CA ARG A 105 -17.39 11.24 6.56
C ARG A 105 -16.46 11.28 5.34
N PHE A 106 -15.55 10.31 5.20
CA PHE A 106 -14.63 10.25 4.06
C PHE A 106 -15.37 10.09 2.72
N THR A 107 -16.48 9.34 2.71
CA THR A 107 -17.34 9.19 1.53
C THR A 107 -18.06 10.50 1.19
N GLU A 108 -18.66 11.15 2.19
CA GLU A 108 -19.37 12.43 2.06
C GLU A 108 -18.44 13.57 1.60
N GLU A 109 -17.26 13.71 2.22
CA GLU A 109 -16.27 14.74 1.91
C GLU A 109 -15.68 14.60 0.49
N ASN A 110 -15.67 13.38 -0.06
CA ASN A 110 -15.23 13.11 -1.44
C ASN A 110 -16.38 13.13 -2.46
N HIS A 111 -17.60 13.48 -2.03
CA HIS A 111 -18.80 13.54 -2.86
C HIS A 111 -19.08 12.22 -3.60
N LYS A 112 -18.98 11.10 -2.89
CA LYS A 112 -19.28 9.75 -3.39
C LYS A 112 -20.47 9.14 -2.66
N GLU A 113 -21.05 8.10 -3.26
CA GLU A 113 -22.17 7.34 -2.68
C GLU A 113 -21.67 6.17 -1.83
N THR A 114 -20.52 5.59 -2.20
CA THR A 114 -19.93 4.46 -1.48
C THR A 114 -18.46 4.69 -1.17
N LEU A 115 -17.97 4.02 -0.14
CA LEU A 115 -16.56 4.05 0.22
C LEU A 115 -15.67 3.54 -0.93
N ALA A 116 -16.12 2.50 -1.63
CA ALA A 116 -15.40 1.93 -2.77
C ALA A 116 -15.19 2.96 -3.90
N GLN A 117 -16.19 3.80 -4.20
CA GLN A 117 -16.07 4.86 -5.21
C GLN A 117 -14.99 5.89 -4.85
N VAL A 118 -14.76 6.17 -3.57
CA VAL A 118 -13.66 7.07 -3.17
C VAL A 118 -12.31 6.47 -3.59
N PHE A 119 -12.14 5.16 -3.45
CA PHE A 119 -10.92 4.49 -3.85
C PHE A 119 -10.77 4.41 -5.38
N THR A 120 -11.82 4.04 -6.10
CA THR A 120 -11.76 3.85 -7.56
C THR A 120 -11.70 5.16 -8.34
N ASP A 121 -12.32 6.22 -7.83
CA ASP A 121 -12.49 7.46 -8.59
C ASP A 121 -11.53 8.56 -8.13
N ILE A 122 -11.01 8.48 -6.90
CA ILE A 122 -10.17 9.53 -6.31
C ILE A 122 -8.78 9.01 -5.92
N ARG A 123 -8.67 7.95 -5.12
CA ARG A 123 -7.39 7.57 -4.49
C ARG A 123 -6.48 6.73 -5.37
N TYR A 124 -7.04 5.71 -6.03
CA TYR A 124 -6.32 4.71 -6.83
C TYR A 124 -7.03 4.56 -8.17
N THR A 125 -7.08 5.67 -8.92
CA THR A 125 -7.84 5.71 -10.16
C THR A 125 -7.25 4.75 -11.19
N ARG A 126 -8.11 4.22 -12.07
CA ARG A 126 -7.65 3.35 -13.17
C ARG A 126 -6.55 4.03 -14.00
N LYS A 127 -6.76 5.30 -14.35
CA LYS A 127 -5.81 6.09 -15.13
C LYS A 127 -4.45 6.17 -14.44
N ASP A 128 -4.44 6.46 -13.15
CA ASP A 128 -3.19 6.59 -12.40
C ASP A 128 -2.51 5.24 -12.20
N ASN A 129 -3.27 4.18 -11.91
CA ASN A 129 -2.72 2.83 -11.77
C ASN A 129 -2.08 2.33 -13.07
N GLU A 130 -2.70 2.57 -14.22
CA GLU A 130 -2.15 2.23 -15.54
C GLU A 130 -0.86 3.03 -15.83
N ALA A 131 -0.85 4.33 -15.53
CA ALA A 131 0.31 5.19 -15.69
C ALA A 131 1.48 4.79 -14.76
N ILE A 132 1.18 4.52 -13.48
CA ILE A 132 2.15 4.06 -12.47
C ILE A 132 2.73 2.70 -12.89
N SER A 133 1.90 1.79 -13.40
CA SER A 133 2.37 0.47 -13.87
C SER A 133 3.33 0.61 -15.04
N ALA A 134 3.01 1.44 -16.04
CA ALA A 134 3.90 1.71 -17.16
C ALA A 134 5.22 2.35 -16.70
N ASN A 135 5.15 3.31 -15.78
CA ASN A 135 6.33 3.94 -15.20
C ASN A 135 7.21 2.96 -14.41
N LEU A 136 6.59 2.07 -13.61
CA LEU A 136 7.28 1.04 -12.85
C LEU A 136 8.04 0.09 -13.78
N LEU A 137 7.39 -0.46 -14.81
CA LEU A 137 8.02 -1.36 -15.78
C LEU A 137 9.19 -0.70 -16.50
N LYS A 138 9.00 0.55 -16.94
CA LYS A 138 10.06 1.35 -17.57
C LYS A 138 11.26 1.53 -16.63
N THR A 139 11.00 1.93 -15.38
CA THR A 139 12.06 2.19 -14.39
C THR A 139 12.80 0.90 -14.03
N LEU A 140 12.08 -0.24 -13.95
CA LEU A 140 12.69 -1.55 -13.72
C LEU A 140 13.62 -1.97 -14.86
N ALA A 141 13.22 -1.76 -16.12
CA ALA A 141 14.08 -1.97 -17.28
C ALA A 141 15.31 -1.05 -17.23
N GLN A 142 15.11 0.23 -16.89
CA GLN A 142 16.21 1.18 -16.72
C GLN A 142 17.17 0.79 -15.59
N GLN A 143 16.69 0.18 -14.50
CA GLN A 143 17.57 -0.34 -13.43
C GLN A 143 18.14 -1.74 -13.73
N GLY A 144 17.84 -2.33 -14.89
CA GLY A 144 18.41 -3.60 -15.34
C GLY A 144 17.73 -4.85 -14.76
N PHE A 145 16.51 -4.71 -14.24
CA PHE A 145 15.74 -5.83 -13.68
C PHE A 145 14.84 -6.55 -14.70
N LEU A 146 14.53 -5.89 -15.81
CA LEU A 146 13.78 -6.44 -16.93
C LEU A 146 14.59 -6.25 -18.21
N SER A 147 14.44 -7.17 -19.16
CA SER A 147 14.85 -6.91 -20.55
C SER A 147 14.00 -5.77 -21.11
N GLU A 148 14.54 -4.98 -22.04
CA GLU A 148 13.77 -3.94 -22.74
C GLU A 148 12.50 -4.57 -23.35
N LEU A 149 11.34 -3.93 -23.11
CA LEU A 149 10.04 -4.29 -23.68
C LEU A 149 9.92 -3.79 -25.12
#